data_AF-A0A662N3V9-F1
#
_entry.id   AF-A0A662N3V9-F1
#
_cell.length_a   1.000
_cell.length_b   1.000
_cell.length_c   1.000
_cell.angle_alpha   90.00
_cell.angle_beta   90.00
_cell.angle_gamma   90.00
#
_symmetry.space_group_name_H-M   'P 1'
#
loop_
_entity.id
_entity.type
_entity.pdbx_description
1 polymer ?
#
loop_
_entity_poly.entity_id
_entity_poly.type
_entity_poly.pdbx_seq_one_letter_code
_entity_poly.pdbx_strand_id
1 'polypeptide(L)'
;MAKWSYKKIYDSKKGRPIREIKANNIVHISSVYNQASAGSTIAFTTLSSTSELYITGFGVSAGAAQEFCVTVNTSTILPVRLSSAGEVHITTNREAPFYVAPAGATVSIVALTAGSCCGWLCGVVEPTFEKVETA
;
A
#
# COMPACT_ATOMS: atom_id res chain seq x y z
N MET A 1 19.64 -31.26 -13.11
CA MET A 1 19.11 -30.00 -12.54
C MET A 1 17.76 -29.70 -13.20
N ALA A 2 16.68 -29.64 -12.43
CA ALA A 2 15.37 -29.29 -12.97
C ALA A 2 15.37 -27.82 -13.42
N LYS A 3 15.16 -27.60 -14.72
CA LYS A 3 14.90 -26.26 -15.26
C LYS A 3 13.43 -25.93 -14.99
N TRP A 4 13.19 -25.05 -14.03
CA TRP A 4 11.86 -24.49 -13.79
C TRP A 4 11.60 -23.41 -14.84
N SER A 5 10.77 -23.71 -15.85
CA SER A 5 10.26 -22.71 -16.76
C SER A 5 8.91 -22.21 -16.25
N TYR A 6 8.86 -20.95 -15.80
CA TYR A 6 7.62 -20.25 -15.51
C TYR A 6 6.82 -20.13 -16.82
N LYS A 7 5.67 -20.79 -16.92
CA LYS A 7 4.72 -20.58 -18.02
C LYS A 7 4.04 -19.24 -17.76
N LYS A 8 4.61 -18.14 -18.27
CA LYS A 8 3.95 -16.83 -18.30
C LYS A 8 2.69 -16.98 -19.15
N ILE A 9 1.53 -17.18 -18.52
CA ILE A 9 0.25 -16.96 -19.19
C ILE A 9 0.21 -15.45 -19.39
N TYR A 10 0.30 -14.96 -20.62
CA TYR A 10 0.36 -13.53 -20.92
C TYR A 10 -1.05 -13.05 -21.26
N ASP A 11 -1.57 -12.04 -20.56
CA ASP A 11 -2.81 -11.38 -20.95
C ASP A 11 -2.47 -10.41 -22.09
N SER A 12 -2.78 -10.81 -23.33
CA SER A 12 -2.53 -10.00 -24.52
C SER A 12 -3.34 -8.71 -24.56
N LYS A 13 -4.43 -8.58 -23.79
CA LYS A 13 -5.21 -7.34 -23.68
C LYS A 13 -4.62 -6.37 -22.66
N LYS A 14 -4.01 -6.89 -21.59
CA LYS A 14 -3.45 -6.08 -20.50
C LYS A 14 -1.94 -5.86 -20.62
N GLY A 15 -1.24 -6.59 -21.49
CA GLY A 15 0.21 -6.48 -21.69
C GLY A 15 1.03 -6.98 -20.50
N ARG A 16 0.48 -7.88 -19.68
CA ARG A 16 1.12 -8.34 -18.42
C ARG A 16 0.99 -9.86 -18.26
N PRO A 17 1.96 -10.52 -17.61
CA PRO A 17 1.80 -11.92 -17.23
C PRO A 17 0.66 -12.05 -16.20
N ILE A 18 -0.31 -12.92 -16.50
CA ILE A 18 -1.27 -13.45 -15.55
C ILE A 18 -0.49 -14.26 -14.52
N ARG A 19 -0.63 -13.85 -13.26
CA ARG A 19 -0.11 -14.57 -12.11
C ARG A 19 -1.21 -14.74 -11.08
N GLU A 20 -1.19 -15.90 -10.43
CA GLU A 20 -1.94 -16.14 -9.21
C GLU A 20 -1.43 -15.16 -8.13
N ILE A 21 -2.35 -14.45 -7.48
CA ILE A 21 -2.05 -13.66 -6.28
C ILE A 21 -2.06 -14.63 -5.10
N LYS A 22 -0.92 -14.85 -4.48
CA LYS A 22 -0.78 -15.67 -3.28
C LYS A 22 -0.89 -14.81 -2.03
N ALA A 23 -1.14 -15.43 -0.88
CA ALA A 23 -1.25 -14.72 0.39
C ALA A 23 -0.01 -13.87 0.72
N ASN A 24 1.20 -14.33 0.35
CA ASN A 24 2.45 -13.59 0.52
C ASN A 24 2.62 -12.41 -0.45
N ASN A 25 1.75 -12.26 -1.45
CA ASN A 25 1.67 -11.06 -2.27
C ASN A 25 0.80 -9.99 -1.62
N ILE A 26 0.12 -10.26 -0.51
CA ILE A 26 -0.72 -9.28 0.15
C ILE A 26 0.10 -8.61 1.25
N VAL A 27 0.16 -7.29 1.21
CA VAL A 27 0.62 -6.48 2.34
C VAL A 27 -0.61 -6.02 3.10
N HIS A 28 -0.55 -6.17 4.42
CA HIS A 28 -1.49 -5.56 5.35
C HIS A 28 -0.69 -5.02 6.52
N ILE A 29 -0.64 -3.70 6.65
CA ILE A 29 -0.07 -3.02 7.81
C ILE A 29 -1.19 -2.42 8.63
N SER A 30 -1.09 -2.51 9.95
CA SER A 30 -2.06 -1.92 10.86
C SER A 30 -1.42 -1.56 12.19
N SER A 31 -1.98 -0.58 12.87
CA SER A 31 -1.57 -0.23 14.23
C SER A 31 -2.68 0.52 14.97
N VAL A 32 -2.58 0.51 16.30
CA VAL A 32 -3.48 1.21 17.23
C VAL A 32 -2.61 2.04 18.18
N TYR A 33 -2.94 3.32 18.31
CA TYR A 33 -2.29 4.26 19.21
C TYR A 33 -3.30 4.85 20.17
N ASN A 34 -3.04 4.74 21.46
CA ASN A 34 -3.80 5.46 22.49
C ASN A 34 -3.51 6.96 22.44
N GLN A 35 -2.31 7.36 21.97
CA GLN A 35 -1.92 8.75 21.79
C GLN A 35 -0.76 8.86 20.79
N ALA A 36 -1.07 8.99 19.51
CA ALA A 36 -0.09 9.31 18.48
C ALA A 36 0.36 10.77 18.63
N SER A 37 1.64 11.04 18.44
CA SER A 37 2.16 12.41 18.32
C SER A 37 1.90 12.96 16.93
N ALA A 38 1.77 14.28 16.80
CA ALA A 38 1.70 14.93 15.50
C ALA A 38 2.97 14.63 14.67
N GLY A 39 2.78 14.28 13.40
CA GLY A 39 3.84 13.85 12.48
C GLY A 39 4.33 12.42 12.68
N SER A 40 3.77 11.65 13.61
CA SER A 40 4.24 10.28 13.86
C SER A 40 3.75 9.29 12.79
N THR A 41 4.64 8.38 12.40
CA THR A 41 4.26 7.22 11.59
C THR A 41 3.53 6.21 12.47
N ILE A 42 2.31 5.89 12.09
CA ILE A 42 1.42 4.94 12.77
C ILE A 42 1.72 3.51 12.32
N ALA A 43 1.87 3.31 11.02
CA ALA A 43 2.17 2.01 10.44
C ALA A 43 2.94 2.23 9.14
N PHE A 44 3.85 1.32 8.80
CA PHE A 44 4.59 1.41 7.54
C PHE A 44 5.03 0.04 7.03
N THR A 45 5.38 0.01 5.75
CA THR A 45 6.07 -1.09 5.10
C THR A 45 7.11 -0.54 4.14
N THR A 46 8.19 -1.29 3.93
CA THR A 46 9.21 -0.96 2.93
C THR A 46 9.26 -2.06 1.89
N LEU A 47 9.15 -1.67 0.62
CA LEU A 47 9.14 -2.59 -0.50
C LEU A 47 10.56 -2.99 -0.88
N SER A 48 10.71 -4.18 -1.47
CA SER A 48 11.98 -4.56 -2.09
C SER A 48 12.25 -3.69 -3.32
N SER A 49 13.52 -3.59 -3.72
CA SER A 49 13.93 -2.89 -4.95
C SER A 49 13.38 -3.50 -6.24
N THR A 50 12.70 -4.63 -6.16
CA THR A 50 12.17 -5.40 -7.29
C THR A 50 10.65 -5.57 -7.23
N SER A 51 9.94 -4.85 -6.36
CA SER A 51 8.48 -5.03 -6.20
C SER A 51 7.77 -3.71 -5.97
N GLU A 52 6.70 -3.48 -6.71
CA GLU A 52 5.75 -2.38 -6.51
C GLU A 52 4.61 -2.82 -5.58
N LEU A 53 3.92 -1.86 -4.97
CA LEU A 53 2.71 -2.11 -4.18
C LEU A 53 1.51 -1.39 -4.79
N TYR A 54 0.52 -2.18 -5.18
CA TYR A 54 -0.77 -1.70 -5.65
C TYR A 54 -1.64 -1.52 -4.41
N ILE A 55 -1.80 -0.29 -3.95
CA ILE A 55 -2.55 -0.03 -2.71
C ILE A 55 -4.04 -0.07 -3.03
N THR A 56 -4.74 -0.99 -2.37
CA THR A 56 -6.15 -1.33 -2.66
C THR A 56 -7.05 -1.07 -1.47
N GLY A 57 -6.51 -0.82 -0.29
CA GLY A 57 -7.31 -0.48 0.87
C GLY A 57 -6.57 0.40 1.85
N PHE A 58 -7.31 1.30 2.48
CA PHE A 58 -6.83 2.18 3.53
C PHE A 58 -7.99 2.46 4.49
N GLY A 59 -7.68 2.54 5.77
CA GLY A 59 -8.64 2.99 6.77
C GLY A 59 -7.98 3.64 7.96
N VAL A 60 -8.65 4.63 8.53
CA VAL A 60 -8.27 5.27 9.79
C VAL A 60 -9.52 5.52 10.63
N SER A 61 -9.35 5.44 11.95
CA SER A 61 -10.33 5.91 12.90
C SER A 61 -9.68 6.74 13.99
N ALA A 62 -10.45 7.66 14.56
CA ALA A 62 -10.01 8.52 15.65
C ALA A 62 -11.17 8.80 16.62
N GLY A 63 -10.83 8.98 17.90
CA GLY A 63 -11.79 9.35 18.95
C GLY A 63 -12.16 10.85 18.98
N ALA A 64 -11.53 11.66 18.13
CA ALA A 64 -11.73 13.10 18.04
C ALA A 64 -11.32 13.60 16.64
N ALA A 65 -11.42 14.91 16.40
CA ALA A 65 -10.95 15.50 15.15
C ALA A 65 -9.44 15.25 14.98
N GLN A 66 -9.06 14.59 13.88
CA GLN A 66 -7.66 14.23 13.62
C GLN A 66 -7.40 14.17 12.12
N GLU A 67 -6.16 14.48 11.74
CA GLU A 67 -5.69 14.48 10.36
C GLU A 67 -4.64 13.40 10.17
N PHE A 68 -4.73 12.72 9.03
CA PHE A 68 -3.88 11.62 8.64
C PHE A 68 -3.41 11.82 7.21
N CYS A 69 -2.34 11.16 6.84
CA CYS A 69 -2.07 10.91 5.44
C CYS A 69 -1.45 9.54 5.18
N VAL A 70 -1.58 9.08 3.94
CA VAL A 70 -0.69 8.06 3.39
C VAL A 70 0.47 8.77 2.70
N THR A 71 1.69 8.37 3.05
CA THR A 71 2.91 8.82 2.37
C THR A 71 3.57 7.68 1.62
N VAL A 72 4.24 8.04 0.52
CA VAL A 72 5.15 7.16 -0.20
C VAL A 72 6.49 7.87 -0.27
N ASN A 73 7.47 7.32 0.43
CA ASN A 73 8.71 8.01 0.82
C ASN A 73 8.36 9.34 1.52
N THR A 74 8.70 10.46 0.90
CA THR A 74 8.45 11.82 1.42
C THR A 74 7.21 12.48 0.81
N SER A 75 6.53 11.83 -0.14
CA SER A 75 5.38 12.42 -0.83
C SER A 75 4.07 12.03 -0.16
N THR A 76 3.24 13.04 0.14
CA THR A 76 1.85 12.83 0.57
C THR A 76 1.01 12.42 -0.62
N ILE A 77 0.35 11.27 -0.52
CA ILE A 77 -0.48 10.71 -1.60
C ILE A 77 -1.96 10.90 -1.31
N LEU A 78 -2.36 10.69 -0.05
CA LEU A 78 -3.75 10.75 0.36
C LEU A 78 -3.87 11.45 1.70
N PRO A 79 -4.28 12.74 1.73
CA PRO A 79 -4.66 13.40 2.97
C PRO A 79 -6.07 12.98 3.39
N VAL A 80 -6.28 12.74 4.68
CA VAL A 80 -7.57 12.37 5.26
C VAL A 80 -7.79 13.19 6.51
N ARG A 81 -8.98 13.78 6.63
CA ARG A 81 -9.37 14.58 7.79
C ARG A 81 -10.67 14.04 8.36
N LEU A 82 -10.65 13.73 9.64
CA LEU A 82 -11.84 13.49 10.45
C LEU A 82 -12.15 14.77 11.21
N SER A 83 -13.33 15.35 11.00
CA SER A 83 -13.77 16.59 11.68
C SER A 83 -14.31 16.34 13.10
N SER A 84 -14.61 15.09 13.43
CA SER A 84 -15.04 14.61 14.73
C SER A 84 -14.63 13.15 14.91
N ALA A 85 -14.98 12.54 16.04
CA ALA A 85 -14.82 11.10 16.22
C ALA A 85 -15.49 10.33 15.06
N GLY A 86 -14.79 9.34 14.51
CA GLY A 86 -15.30 8.56 13.39
C GLY A 86 -14.21 7.75 12.68
N GLU A 87 -14.58 7.22 11.52
CA GLU A 87 -13.71 6.40 10.67
C GLU A 87 -13.91 6.74 9.20
N VAL A 88 -12.87 6.53 8.41
CA VAL A 88 -12.89 6.60 6.94
C VAL A 88 -12.23 5.36 6.40
N HIS A 89 -12.91 4.69 5.46
CA HIS A 89 -12.40 3.53 4.74
C HIS A 89 -12.45 3.79 3.24
N ILE A 90 -11.36 3.45 2.54
CA ILE A 90 -11.25 3.51 1.09
C ILE A 90 -10.81 2.14 0.62
N THR A 91 -11.58 1.53 -0.27
CA THR A 91 -11.26 0.21 -0.84
C THR A 91 -11.43 0.26 -2.35
N THR A 92 -10.46 -0.29 -3.05
CA THR A 92 -10.45 -0.46 -4.51
C THR A 92 -9.99 -1.87 -4.84
N ASN A 93 -9.77 -2.16 -6.12
CA ASN A 93 -9.17 -3.41 -6.57
C ASN A 93 -7.83 -3.15 -7.25
N ARG A 94 -7.09 -4.22 -7.55
CA ARG A 94 -5.79 -4.14 -8.22
C ARG A 94 -5.83 -3.54 -9.63
N GLU A 95 -6.97 -3.62 -10.33
CA GLU A 95 -7.11 -3.07 -11.68
C GLU A 95 -7.24 -1.54 -11.67
N ALA A 96 -7.80 -1.00 -10.58
CA ALA A 96 -7.90 0.42 -10.30
C ALA A 96 -7.42 0.71 -8.85
N PRO A 97 -6.12 0.53 -8.57
CA PRO A 97 -5.57 0.86 -7.25
C PRO A 97 -5.70 2.38 -7.06
N PHE A 98 -5.88 2.85 -5.83
CA PHE A 98 -5.87 4.31 -5.62
C PHE A 98 -4.46 4.88 -5.78
N TYR A 99 -3.43 4.07 -5.54
CA TYR A 99 -2.05 4.44 -5.80
C TYR A 99 -1.18 3.19 -6.04
N VAL A 100 -0.13 3.34 -6.86
CA VAL A 100 0.91 2.33 -7.05
C VAL A 100 2.22 2.87 -6.51
N ALA A 101 2.68 2.33 -5.39
CA ALA A 101 3.98 2.70 -4.82
C ALA A 101 5.11 2.00 -5.58
N PRO A 102 6.15 2.75 -5.98
CA PRO A 102 7.24 2.21 -6.78
C PRO A 102 8.13 1.27 -5.96
N ALA A 103 8.94 0.47 -6.66
CA ALA A 103 9.88 -0.41 -6.01
C ALA A 103 10.88 0.32 -5.12
N GLY A 104 11.25 -0.30 -3.99
CA GLY A 104 12.11 0.27 -2.96
C GLY A 104 11.45 1.37 -2.11
N ALA A 105 10.20 1.73 -2.37
CA ALA A 105 9.53 2.77 -1.59
C ALA A 105 9.14 2.30 -0.19
N THR A 106 9.11 3.24 0.75
CA THR A 106 8.43 3.07 2.03
C THR A 106 7.05 3.68 1.94
N VAL A 107 6.02 2.92 2.31
CA VAL A 107 4.63 3.38 2.37
C VAL A 107 4.22 3.45 3.84
N SER A 108 3.71 4.60 4.25
CA SER A 108 3.39 4.86 5.66
C SER A 108 2.01 5.49 5.82
N ILE A 109 1.38 5.21 6.97
CA ILE A 109 0.27 5.99 7.50
C ILE A 109 0.84 6.93 8.56
N VAL A 110 0.58 8.22 8.45
CA VAL A 110 1.09 9.25 9.35
C VAL A 110 -0.07 9.97 10.02
N ALA A 111 -0.02 10.12 11.34
CA ALA A 111 -0.88 11.05 12.07
C ALA A 111 -0.29 12.45 11.90
N LEU A 112 -0.99 13.36 11.22
CA LEU A 112 -0.56 14.76 11.07
C LEU A 112 -0.85 15.57 12.32
N THR A 113 -1.88 15.20 13.07
CA THR A 113 -2.21 15.79 14.38
C THR A 113 -2.19 14.72 15.47
N ALA A 114 -1.96 15.15 16.72
CA ALA A 114 -1.89 14.24 17.86
C ALA A 114 -3.28 13.74 18.27
N GLY A 115 -3.37 12.50 18.76
CA GLY A 115 -4.64 11.92 19.20
C GLY A 115 -4.63 10.39 19.29
N SER A 116 -5.68 9.83 19.90
CA SER A 116 -5.92 8.39 19.88
C SER A 116 -6.50 7.98 18.54
N CYS A 117 -5.88 7.02 17.88
CA CYS A 117 -6.25 6.60 16.54
C CYS A 117 -5.85 5.16 16.26
N CYS A 118 -6.48 4.56 15.25
CA CYS A 118 -5.94 3.38 14.60
C CYS A 118 -5.92 3.58 13.08
N GLY A 119 -5.08 2.82 12.40
CA GLY A 119 -4.97 2.88 10.96
C GLY A 119 -4.54 1.55 10.38
N TRP A 120 -5.01 1.28 9.16
CA TRP A 120 -4.61 0.13 8.38
C TRP A 120 -4.48 0.49 6.90
N LEU A 121 -3.64 -0.26 6.20
CA LEU A 121 -3.45 -0.16 4.76
C LEU A 121 -3.17 -1.54 4.21
N CYS A 122 -3.82 -1.87 3.10
CA CYS A 122 -3.60 -3.12 2.41
C CYS A 122 -3.38 -2.92 0.90
N GLY A 123 -2.68 -3.86 0.31
CA GLY A 123 -2.37 -3.84 -1.11
C GLY A 123 -1.77 -5.13 -1.60
N VAL A 124 -1.54 -5.19 -2.91
CA VAL A 124 -0.94 -6.33 -3.59
C VAL A 124 0.46 -5.97 -4.06
N VAL A 125 1.46 -6.71 -3.59
CA VAL A 125 2.85 -6.62 -3.98
C VAL A 125 3.06 -7.36 -5.28
N GLU A 126 3.64 -6.66 -6.23
CA GLU A 126 3.81 -7.09 -7.60
C GLU A 126 5.27 -6.91 -7.99
N PRO A 127 6.01 -7.99 -8.31
CA PRO A 127 7.35 -7.90 -8.89
C PRO A 127 7.38 -6.96 -10.10
N THR A 128 8.37 -6.09 -10.15
CA THR A 128 8.72 -5.34 -11.36
C THR A 128 9.33 -6.33 -12.36
N PHE A 129 8.75 -6.41 -13.54
CA PHE A 129 9.31 -7.21 -14.62
C PHE A 129 9.97 -6.25 -15.62
N GLU A 130 11.29 -6.33 -15.74
CA GLU A 130 11.96 -5.73 -16.88
C GLU A 130 11.74 -6.63 -18.12
N LYS A 131 11.47 -5.99 -19.25
CA LYS A 131 11.43 -6.67 -20.54
C LYS A 131 12.86 -7.10 -20.87
N VAL A 132 13.13 -8.40 -20.84
CA VAL A 132 14.37 -8.93 -21.40
C VAL A 132 14.23 -8.84 -22.92
N GLU A 133 14.93 -7.89 -23.54
CA GLU A 133 15.10 -7.87 -24.99
C GLU A 133 16.11 -8.96 -25.34
N THR A 134 15.63 -10.07 -25.90
CA THR A 134 16.49 -11.06 -26.54
C THR A 134 17.02 -10.45 -27.84
N ALA A 135 18.34 -10.23 -27.88
CA ALA A 135 19.10 -9.93 -29.11
C ALA A 135 19.05 -11.10 -30.10
#